data_AF-A0A2G2UWE8-F1
#
_entry.id   AF-A0A2G2UWE8-F1
#
_cell.length_a   1.000
_cell.length_b   1.000
_cell.length_c   1.000
_cell.angle_alpha   90.00
_cell.angle_beta   90.00
_cell.angle_gamma   90.00
#
_symmetry.space_group_name_H-M   'P 1'
#
loop_
_entity.id
_entity.type
_entity.pdbx_description
1 polymer ?
#
loop_
_entity_poly.entity_id
_entity_poly.type
_entity_poly.pdbx_seq_one_letter_code
_entity_poly.pdbx_strand_id
1 'polypeptide(L)'
;MPNQNELTKGRILVLQVVLDGEFQLIAQIETNGAVYSLNAFNGKLLAAINQNIHLYKWASCEFGRGRKLQPECLYQGRVLSLFVQTRGDFIVVGDIMMSISLLICKQDKEEYVIEQLAYHSATNWMSAVEILSDDIYLGARTDLDLFTFTKHSESTADEQHKHLEVAGTFYLGEFVTRGHCLTSSGEV
;
A
#
# COMPACT_ATOMS: atom_id res chain seq x y z
N MET A 1 12.13 -30.05 9.53
CA MET A 1 11.26 -29.03 10.16
C MET A 1 9.89 -29.13 9.50
N PRO A 2 8.80 -29.25 10.26
CA PRO A 2 7.46 -29.47 9.71
C PRO A 2 6.96 -28.20 8.98
N ASN A 3 6.21 -28.41 7.90
CA ASN A 3 5.64 -27.44 6.95
C ASN A 3 5.50 -26.01 7.49
N GLN A 4 6.35 -25.09 7.01
CA GLN A 4 6.09 -23.66 7.12
C GLN A 4 4.82 -23.37 6.32
N ASN A 5 3.72 -23.13 7.05
CA ASN A 5 2.47 -22.55 6.53
C ASN A 5 2.71 -21.10 6.09
N GLU A 6 3.62 -20.88 5.14
CA GLU A 6 3.56 -19.65 4.37
C GLU A 6 2.19 -19.64 3.69
N LEU A 7 1.48 -18.52 3.80
CA LEU A 7 0.24 -18.34 3.06
C LEU A 7 0.63 -18.34 1.59
N THR A 8 0.45 -19.48 0.93
CA THR A 8 0.93 -19.75 -0.44
C THR A 8 -0.16 -19.48 -1.49
N LYS A 9 -1.41 -19.27 -1.07
CA LYS A 9 -2.56 -19.09 -1.95
C LYS A 9 -3.51 -18.03 -1.42
N GLY A 10 -4.04 -17.21 -2.31
CA GLY A 10 -5.13 -16.28 -2.07
C GLY A 10 -5.89 -15.98 -3.37
N ARG A 11 -6.89 -15.12 -3.30
CA ARG A 11 -7.66 -14.65 -4.46
C ARG A 11 -8.11 -13.21 -4.28
N ILE A 12 -8.13 -12.44 -5.37
CA ILE A 12 -8.82 -11.16 -5.45
C ILE A 12 -10.10 -11.37 -6.25
N LEU A 13 -11.24 -10.95 -5.70
CA LEU A 13 -12.56 -11.05 -6.32
C LEU A 13 -13.06 -9.64 -6.68
N VAL A 14 -13.51 -9.45 -7.91
CA VAL A 14 -14.14 -8.19 -8.35
C VAL A 14 -15.63 -8.44 -8.49
N LEU A 15 -16.41 -7.76 -7.65
CA LEU A 15 -17.85 -7.85 -7.60
C LEU A 15 -18.46 -6.56 -8.16
N GLN A 16 -19.44 -6.70 -9.05
CA GLN A 16 -20.27 -5.59 -9.51
C GLN A 16 -21.53 -5.52 -8.66
N VAL A 17 -21.86 -4.32 -8.17
CA VAL A 17 -23.14 -4.05 -7.52
C VAL A 17 -24.18 -3.82 -8.61
N VAL A 18 -25.24 -4.63 -8.63
CA VAL A 18 -26.35 -4.52 -9.56
C VAL A 18 -27.44 -3.66 -8.91
N LEU A 19 -28.23 -2.95 -9.73
CA LEU A 19 -29.49 -2.34 -9.29
C LEU A 19 -30.31 -3.48 -8.66
N ASP A 20 -30.73 -3.32 -7.40
CA ASP A 20 -31.35 -4.32 -6.50
C ASP A 20 -30.44 -4.83 -5.36
N GLY A 21 -29.17 -4.39 -5.31
CA GLY A 21 -28.27 -4.70 -4.20
C GLY A 21 -27.68 -6.12 -4.26
N GLU A 22 -27.87 -6.82 -5.37
CA GLU A 22 -27.20 -8.08 -5.66
C GLU A 22 -25.75 -7.84 -6.11
N PHE A 23 -24.87 -8.78 -5.79
CA PHE A 23 -23.47 -8.76 -6.20
C PHE A 23 -23.21 -9.82 -7.27
N GLN A 24 -22.66 -9.40 -8.40
CA GLN A 24 -22.22 -10.30 -9.46
C GLN A 24 -20.71 -10.39 -9.49
N LEU A 25 -20.15 -11.60 -9.43
CA LEU A 25 -18.72 -11.81 -9.67
C LEU A 25 -18.39 -11.58 -11.15
N ILE A 26 -17.60 -10.55 -11.43
CA ILE A 26 -17.22 -10.18 -12.80
C ILE A 26 -15.78 -10.51 -13.17
N ALA A 27 -14.90 -10.67 -12.18
CA ALA A 27 -13.54 -11.19 -12.38
C ALA A 27 -12.99 -11.79 -11.08
N GLN A 28 -12.04 -12.71 -11.23
CA GLN A 28 -11.21 -13.19 -10.14
C GLN A 28 -9.78 -13.45 -10.64
N ILE A 29 -8.82 -13.32 -9.75
CA ILE A 29 -7.43 -13.71 -9.99
C ILE A 29 -6.87 -14.43 -8.76
N GLU A 30 -6.14 -15.52 -9.00
CA GLU A 30 -5.40 -16.21 -7.95
C GLU A 30 -4.12 -15.46 -7.62
N THR A 31 -3.77 -15.43 -6.33
CA THR A 31 -2.56 -14.80 -5.82
C THR A 31 -1.69 -15.83 -5.13
N ASN A 32 -0.37 -15.65 -5.22
CA ASN A 32 0.62 -16.52 -4.56
C ASN A 32 0.81 -16.17 -3.08
N GLY A 33 -0.27 -15.78 -2.41
CA GLY A 33 -0.23 -15.34 -1.02
C GLY A 33 -1.49 -14.66 -0.54
N ALA A 34 -1.51 -14.30 0.74
CA ALA A 34 -2.61 -13.59 1.35
C ALA A 34 -2.61 -12.12 0.93
N VAL A 35 -3.80 -11.61 0.61
CA VAL A 35 -4.02 -10.21 0.22
C VAL A 35 -4.39 -9.43 1.48
N TYR A 36 -3.49 -8.59 1.98
CA TYR A 36 -3.65 -7.85 3.24
C TYR A 36 -4.26 -6.47 3.04
N SER A 37 -3.98 -5.80 1.92
CA SER A 37 -4.52 -4.48 1.60
C SER A 37 -4.87 -4.39 0.12
N LEU A 38 -5.93 -3.61 -0.18
CA LEU A 38 -6.37 -3.26 -1.52
C LEU A 38 -6.65 -1.76 -1.57
N ASN A 39 -6.05 -1.06 -2.52
CA ASN A 39 -6.20 0.38 -2.68
C ASN A 39 -6.51 0.73 -4.15
N ALA A 40 -7.47 1.61 -4.37
CA ALA A 40 -7.62 2.25 -5.68
C ALA A 40 -6.43 3.19 -5.90
N PHE A 41 -5.78 3.09 -7.05
CA PHE A 41 -4.54 3.81 -7.32
C PHE A 41 -4.48 4.23 -8.78
N ASN A 42 -4.68 5.53 -9.08
CA ASN A 42 -4.59 6.09 -10.43
C ASN A 42 -5.36 5.29 -11.51
N GLY A 43 -6.61 4.92 -11.21
CA GLY A 43 -7.46 4.13 -12.11
C GLY A 43 -7.10 2.62 -12.20
N LYS A 44 -6.16 2.18 -11.36
CA LYS A 44 -5.68 0.80 -11.23
C LYS A 44 -5.95 0.28 -9.82
N LEU A 45 -5.61 -1.00 -9.59
CA LEU A 45 -5.72 -1.64 -8.28
C LEU A 45 -4.31 -1.93 -7.75
N LEU A 46 -4.00 -1.37 -6.59
CA LEU A 46 -2.80 -1.71 -5.82
C LEU A 46 -3.18 -2.77 -4.77
N ALA A 47 -2.37 -3.81 -4.62
CA ALA A 47 -2.60 -4.88 -3.67
C ALA A 47 -1.33 -5.23 -2.88
N ALA A 48 -1.45 -5.34 -1.56
CA ALA A 48 -0.40 -5.89 -0.71
C ALA A 48 -0.61 -7.40 -0.56
N ILE A 49 0.31 -8.18 -1.09
CA ILE A 49 0.24 -9.65 -1.13
C ILE A 49 1.51 -10.20 -0.46
N ASN A 50 1.39 -10.76 0.74
CA ASN A 50 2.54 -11.07 1.59
C ASN A 50 3.49 -9.86 1.73
N GLN A 51 4.76 -9.98 1.37
CA GLN A 51 5.73 -8.90 1.40
C GLN A 51 5.66 -7.98 0.17
N ASN A 52 4.84 -8.30 -0.83
CA ASN A 52 4.88 -7.65 -2.14
C ASN A 52 3.78 -6.61 -2.32
N ILE A 53 4.09 -5.54 -3.03
CA ILE A 53 3.12 -4.58 -3.55
C ILE A 53 2.94 -4.83 -5.05
N HIS A 54 1.73 -5.22 -5.45
CA HIS A 54 1.36 -5.50 -6.83
C HIS A 54 0.46 -4.39 -7.38
N LEU A 55 0.72 -3.97 -8.62
CA LEU A 55 -0.16 -3.10 -9.39
C LEU A 55 -0.87 -3.91 -10.47
N TYR A 56 -2.19 -3.77 -10.56
CA TYR A 56 -3.02 -4.42 -11.56
C TYR A 56 -3.78 -3.38 -12.40
N LYS A 57 -3.73 -3.51 -13.73
CA LYS A 57 -4.68 -2.82 -14.61
C LYS A 57 -5.98 -3.59 -14.74
N TRP A 58 -7.04 -2.84 -14.93
CA TRP A 58 -8.33 -3.35 -15.35
C TRP A 58 -8.43 -3.38 -16.87
N ALA A 59 -8.05 -4.51 -17.47
CA ALA A 59 -7.94 -4.67 -18.92
C ALA A 59 -9.18 -5.33 -19.53
N SER A 60 -9.55 -4.92 -20.74
CA SER A 60 -10.54 -5.63 -21.55
C SER A 60 -9.98 -6.97 -22.03
N CYS A 61 -10.80 -8.00 -22.10
CA CYS A 61 -10.43 -9.27 -22.72
C CYS A 61 -10.33 -9.15 -24.25
N GLU A 62 -9.40 -9.87 -24.88
CA GLU A 62 -9.08 -9.82 -26.32
C GLU A 62 -10.29 -10.07 -27.25
N PHE A 63 -11.32 -10.74 -26.75
CA PHE A 63 -12.56 -11.05 -27.49
C PHE A 63 -13.76 -10.18 -27.06
N GLY A 64 -13.52 -9.06 -26.38
CA GLY A 64 -14.52 -8.04 -26.03
C GLY A 64 -15.57 -8.45 -24.99
N ARG A 65 -15.57 -9.71 -24.52
CA ARG A 65 -16.49 -10.20 -23.47
C ARG A 65 -15.79 -10.20 -22.12
N GLY A 66 -15.96 -9.11 -21.38
CA GLY A 66 -15.53 -8.99 -19.99
C GLY A 66 -14.21 -8.24 -19.79
N ARG A 67 -13.86 -8.08 -18.52
CA ARG A 67 -12.65 -7.43 -18.07
C ARG A 67 -11.90 -8.34 -17.10
N LYS A 68 -10.58 -8.20 -17.04
CA LYS A 68 -9.70 -8.97 -16.17
C LYS A 68 -8.71 -8.05 -15.47
N LEU A 69 -8.32 -8.44 -14.26
CA LEU A 69 -7.16 -7.86 -13.61
C LEU A 69 -5.91 -8.44 -14.27
N GLN A 70 -5.05 -7.57 -14.79
CA GLN A 70 -3.76 -7.97 -15.36
C GLN A 70 -2.63 -7.32 -14.55
N PRO A 71 -1.66 -8.09 -14.04
CA PRO A 71 -0.52 -7.52 -13.33
C PRO A 71 0.29 -6.64 -14.28
N GLU A 72 0.75 -5.49 -13.78
CA GLU A 72 1.60 -4.55 -14.50
C GLU A 72 2.97 -4.41 -13.87
N CYS A 73 3.03 -4.26 -12.54
CA CYS A 73 4.30 -4.14 -11.85
C CYS A 73 4.25 -4.75 -10.44
N LEU A 74 5.45 -5.01 -9.91
CA LEU A 74 5.68 -5.67 -8.63
C LEU A 74 6.84 -4.97 -7.93
N TYR A 75 6.60 -4.56 -6.69
CA TYR A 75 7.65 -4.17 -5.76
C TYR A 75 7.75 -5.20 -4.64
N GLN A 76 8.95 -5.71 -4.40
CA GLN A 76 9.21 -6.64 -3.31
C GLN A 76 9.57 -5.87 -2.04
N GLY A 77 8.68 -5.90 -1.05
CA GLY A 77 8.92 -5.34 0.27
C GLY A 77 9.82 -6.22 1.14
N ARG A 78 9.94 -5.84 2.42
CA ARG A 78 10.96 -6.40 3.32
C ARG A 78 10.50 -7.64 4.08
N VAL A 79 9.42 -7.55 4.86
CA VAL A 79 8.96 -8.65 5.72
C VAL A 79 7.51 -9.00 5.41
N LEU A 80 6.58 -8.08 5.65
CA LEU A 80 5.15 -8.30 5.40
C LEU A 80 4.45 -6.96 5.25
N SER A 81 3.92 -6.67 4.08
CA SER A 81 3.21 -5.43 3.79
C SER A 81 1.75 -5.56 4.22
N LEU A 82 1.41 -4.96 5.38
CA LEU A 82 0.09 -5.10 5.98
C LEU A 82 -0.81 -3.90 5.73
N PHE A 83 -0.27 -2.70 5.95
CA PHE A 83 -1.04 -1.45 5.89
C PHE A 83 -0.54 -0.63 4.72
N VAL A 84 -1.41 -0.32 3.76
CA VAL A 84 -1.03 0.46 2.58
C VAL A 84 -1.97 1.63 2.43
N GLN A 85 -1.40 2.83 2.30
CA GLN A 85 -2.13 4.05 1.97
C GLN A 85 -1.49 4.74 0.77
N THR A 86 -2.31 5.46 0.01
CA THR A 86 -1.92 6.03 -1.28
C THR A 86 -2.37 7.48 -1.39
N ARG A 87 -1.52 8.33 -1.96
CA ARG A 87 -1.83 9.75 -2.22
C ARG A 87 -1.09 10.20 -3.49
N GLY A 88 -1.85 10.53 -4.53
CA GLY A 88 -1.26 10.73 -5.86
C GLY A 88 -0.44 9.51 -6.27
N ASP A 89 0.84 9.73 -6.60
CA ASP A 89 1.77 8.67 -7.01
C ASP A 89 2.53 8.03 -5.83
N PHE A 90 2.34 8.54 -4.61
CA PHE A 90 2.99 8.04 -3.41
C PHE A 90 2.21 6.88 -2.79
N ILE A 91 2.97 5.92 -2.27
CA ILE A 91 2.47 4.75 -1.56
C ILE A 91 3.23 4.65 -0.24
N VAL A 92 2.52 4.68 0.89
CA VAL A 92 3.11 4.39 2.21
C VAL A 92 2.73 2.98 2.61
N VAL A 93 3.75 2.20 2.98
CA VAL A 93 3.61 0.80 3.41
C VAL A 93 4.03 0.69 4.87
N GLY A 94 3.12 0.28 5.73
CA GLY A 94 3.39 -0.22 7.08
C GLY A 94 3.72 -1.70 7.03
N ASP A 95 4.96 -2.02 7.36
CA ASP A 95 5.45 -3.39 7.49
C ASP A 95 5.16 -3.93 8.91
N ILE A 96 4.92 -5.23 9.05
CA ILE A 96 4.64 -5.84 10.35
C ILE A 96 5.75 -5.59 11.39
N MET A 97 7.00 -5.44 10.96
CA MET A 97 8.18 -5.35 11.84
C MET A 97 9.18 -4.27 11.40
N MET A 98 9.19 -3.90 10.12
CA MET A 98 10.15 -2.94 9.54
C MET A 98 9.56 -1.54 9.36
N SER A 99 8.80 -1.06 10.36
CA SER A 99 8.25 0.30 10.40
C SER A 99 7.53 0.68 9.09
N ILE A 100 7.88 1.82 8.50
CA ILE A 100 7.24 2.32 7.29
C ILE A 100 8.25 2.48 6.13
N SER A 101 7.77 2.24 4.92
CA SER A 101 8.44 2.56 3.66
C SER A 101 7.58 3.51 2.84
N LEU A 102 8.22 4.52 2.24
CA LEU A 102 7.63 5.40 1.25
C LEU A 102 8.08 4.95 -0.15
N LEU A 103 7.11 4.59 -0.98
CA LEU A 103 7.32 4.21 -2.37
C LEU A 103 6.70 5.27 -3.30
N ILE A 104 7.17 5.27 -4.55
CA ILE A 104 6.59 6.05 -5.65
C ILE A 104 6.32 5.13 -6.83
N CYS A 105 5.14 5.27 -7.44
CA CYS A 105 4.85 4.64 -8.70
C CYS A 105 5.11 5.64 -9.83
N LYS A 106 6.03 5.30 -10.73
CA LYS A 106 6.34 6.10 -11.92
C LYS A 106 5.97 5.32 -13.16
N GLN A 107 5.61 6.05 -14.20
CA GLN A 107 5.48 5.49 -15.53
C GLN A 107 6.78 5.76 -16.31
N ASP A 108 7.53 4.72 -16.64
CA ASP A 108 8.68 4.80 -17.54
C ASP A 108 8.27 4.27 -18.92
N LYS A 109 8.09 5.21 -19.86
CA LYS A 109 7.55 4.95 -21.21
C LYS A 109 6.17 4.28 -21.15
N GLU A 110 6.10 2.98 -21.43
CA GLU A 110 4.88 2.19 -21.47
C GLU A 110 4.72 1.27 -20.24
N GLU A 111 5.70 1.24 -19.34
CA GLU A 111 5.71 0.36 -18.18
C GLU A 111 5.63 1.15 -16.86
N TYR A 112 4.94 0.57 -15.87
CA TYR A 112 4.90 1.13 -14.52
C TYR A 112 6.02 0.51 -13.68
N VAL A 113 6.69 1.33 -12.88
CA VAL A 113 7.71 0.89 -11.93
C VAL A 113 7.35 1.47 -10.56
N ILE A 114 7.45 0.63 -9.53
CA ILE A 114 7.33 1.08 -8.13
C ILE A 114 8.73 1.04 -7.52
N GLU A 115 9.17 2.19 -7.01
CA GLU A 115 10.49 2.39 -6.43
C GLU A 115 10.36 2.83 -4.97
N GLN A 116 11.27 2.37 -4.11
CA GLN A 116 11.36 2.90 -2.75
C GLN A 116 12.07 4.26 -2.78
N LEU A 117 11.37 5.30 -2.32
CA LEU A 117 11.96 6.62 -2.13
C LEU A 117 12.71 6.72 -0.81
N ALA A 118 12.05 6.33 0.29
CA ALA A 118 12.59 6.41 1.62
C ALA A 118 12.02 5.33 2.53
N TYR A 119 12.66 5.07 3.66
CA TYR A 119 12.17 4.14 4.68
C TYR A 119 12.63 4.57 6.06
N HIS A 120 11.88 4.17 7.09
CA HIS A 120 12.32 4.32 8.47
C HIS A 120 13.11 3.08 8.89
N SER A 121 14.34 3.26 9.38
CA SER A 121 15.28 2.15 9.68
C SER A 121 15.04 1.44 11.02
N ALA A 122 14.01 1.82 11.77
CA ALA A 122 13.70 1.17 13.04
C ALA A 122 12.88 -0.11 12.88
N THR A 123 13.01 -0.99 13.87
CA THR A 123 12.14 -2.16 14.04
C THR A 123 10.90 -1.75 14.83
N ASN A 124 9.90 -1.24 14.12
CA ASN A 124 8.62 -0.88 14.70
C ASN A 124 7.53 -1.83 14.20
N TRP A 125 6.75 -2.36 15.13
CA TRP A 125 5.61 -3.19 14.83
C TRP A 125 4.41 -2.28 14.57
N MET A 126 3.98 -2.24 13.32
CA MET A 126 2.94 -1.31 12.88
C MET A 126 1.54 -1.86 13.14
N SER A 127 0.58 -0.98 13.39
CA SER A 127 -0.85 -1.30 13.50
C SER A 127 -1.73 -0.51 12.53
N ALA A 128 -1.25 0.65 12.07
CA ALA A 128 -1.87 1.45 11.00
C ALA A 128 -0.86 2.43 10.41
N VAL A 129 -1.10 2.91 9.19
CA VAL A 129 -0.37 4.02 8.57
C VAL A 129 -1.36 4.98 7.91
N GLU A 130 -0.96 6.24 7.74
CA GLU A 130 -1.72 7.24 7.01
C GLU A 130 -0.82 8.29 6.35
N ILE A 131 -1.30 8.90 5.27
CA ILE A 131 -0.63 10.03 4.61
C ILE A 131 -1.35 11.33 5.01
N LEU A 132 -0.70 12.19 5.79
CA LEU A 132 -1.29 13.45 6.27
C LEU A 132 -1.11 14.57 5.24
N SER A 133 0.05 14.64 4.62
CA SER A 133 0.38 15.56 3.52
C SER A 133 1.40 14.91 2.59
N ASP A 134 1.87 15.65 1.58
CA ASP A 134 2.82 15.11 0.60
C ASP A 134 4.18 14.75 1.25
N ASP A 135 4.53 15.43 2.35
CA ASP A 135 5.80 15.24 3.07
C ASP A 135 5.64 14.68 4.49
N ILE A 136 4.41 14.60 5.02
CA ILE A 136 4.14 14.13 6.39
C ILE A 136 3.32 12.84 6.37
N TYR A 137 3.88 11.81 6.99
CA TYR A 137 3.28 10.48 7.11
C TYR A 137 3.04 10.14 8.57
N LEU A 138 1.99 9.39 8.86
CA LEU A 138 1.63 8.91 10.20
C LEU A 138 1.84 7.39 10.26
N GLY A 139 2.42 6.92 11.35
CA GLY A 139 2.48 5.51 11.70
C GLY A 139 1.98 5.28 13.12
N ALA A 140 1.10 4.31 13.30
CA ALA A 140 0.71 3.82 14.61
C ALA A 140 1.40 2.49 14.89
N ARG A 141 1.89 2.31 16.12
CA ARG A 141 2.54 1.08 16.55
C ARG A 141 1.67 0.27 17.49
N THR A 142 1.99 -1.02 17.56
CA THR A 142 1.31 -1.96 18.45
C THR A 142 1.52 -1.67 19.93
N ASP A 143 2.50 -0.86 20.30
CA ASP A 143 2.77 -0.40 21.68
C ASP A 143 2.08 0.92 22.03
N LEU A 144 1.06 1.31 21.27
CA LEU A 144 0.13 2.42 21.53
C LEU A 144 0.72 3.82 21.27
N ASP A 145 1.89 3.88 20.63
CA ASP A 145 2.50 5.13 20.18
C ASP A 145 2.08 5.51 18.75
N LEU A 146 1.97 6.82 18.52
CA LEU A 146 1.90 7.46 17.22
C LEU A 146 3.23 8.13 16.87
N PHE A 147 3.63 7.99 15.62
CA PHE A 147 4.80 8.63 15.04
C PHE A 147 4.38 9.43 13.82
N THR A 148 4.87 10.65 13.69
CA THR A 148 4.87 11.36 12.41
C THR A 148 6.26 11.30 11.80
N PHE A 149 6.30 11.12 10.49
CA PHE A 149 7.52 11.03 9.71
C PHE A 149 7.55 12.14 8.69
N THR A 150 8.73 12.70 8.45
CA THR A 150 8.97 13.66 7.37
C THR A 150 10.02 13.12 6.41
N LYS A 151 9.87 13.47 5.14
CA LYS A 151 10.93 13.36 4.15
C LYS A 151 11.80 14.62 4.21
N HIS A 152 13.10 14.52 3.94
CA HIS A 152 13.94 15.70 3.71
C HIS A 152 13.57 16.37 2.38
N SER A 153 13.37 17.69 2.41
CA SER A 153 13.19 18.51 1.21
C SER A 153 14.55 18.97 0.67
N GLU A 154 14.89 18.50 -0.53
CA GLU A 154 15.89 19.04 -1.47
C GLU A 154 17.16 19.70 -0.88
N SER A 155 18.23 18.92 -0.71
CA SER A 155 19.59 19.35 -1.07
C SER A 155 20.52 18.14 -1.15
N THR A 156 21.18 18.00 -2.30
CA THR A 156 22.29 17.07 -2.65
C THR A 156 22.02 15.57 -2.61
N ALA A 157 22.52 14.86 -3.63
CA ALA A 157 22.34 13.43 -3.89
C ALA A 157 23.04 12.53 -2.86
N ASP A 158 22.58 12.57 -1.61
CA ASP A 158 23.12 11.75 -0.51
C ASP A 158 22.19 10.60 -0.12
N GLU A 159 22.81 9.50 0.31
CA GLU A 159 22.16 8.30 0.86
C GLU A 159 21.18 8.62 2.02
N GLN A 160 21.32 9.79 2.66
CA GLN A 160 20.43 10.28 3.72
C GLN A 160 18.98 10.47 3.23
N HIS A 161 18.75 10.77 1.94
CA HIS A 161 17.38 10.93 1.39
C HIS A 161 16.58 9.62 1.35
N LYS A 162 17.24 8.48 1.56
CA LYS A 162 16.57 7.18 1.66
C LYS A 162 15.98 6.94 3.05
N HIS A 163 16.15 7.84 4.00
CA HIS A 163 15.65 7.70 5.36
C HIS A 163 14.51 8.67 5.67
N LEU A 164 13.45 8.14 6.28
CA LEU A 164 12.39 8.95 6.88
C LEU A 164 12.79 9.33 8.30
N GLU A 165 12.70 10.62 8.62
CA GLU A 165 12.97 11.12 9.97
C GLU A 165 11.69 11.16 10.79
N VAL A 166 11.81 10.86 12.09
CA VAL A 166 10.71 11.03 13.03
C VAL A 166 10.56 12.51 13.34
N ALA A 167 9.47 13.12 12.86
CA ALA A 167 9.14 14.52 13.11
C ALA A 167 8.43 14.72 14.46
N GLY A 168 7.76 13.69 14.97
CA GLY A 168 7.03 13.77 16.24
C GLY A 168 6.63 12.40 16.75
N THR A 169 6.44 12.32 18.07
CA THR A 169 5.98 11.13 18.79
C THR A 169 4.89 11.51 19.77
N PHE A 170 3.91 10.63 19.94
CA PHE A 170 2.83 10.82 20.90
C PHE A 170 2.32 9.48 21.42
N TYR A 171 2.36 9.28 22.74
CA TYR A 171 1.74 8.12 23.37
C TYR A 171 0.23 8.31 23.40
N LEU A 172 -0.48 7.58 22.54
CA LEU A 172 -1.93 7.67 22.44
C LEU A 172 -2.61 6.91 23.58
N GLY A 173 -2.03 5.79 24.02
CA GLY A 173 -2.65 4.89 25.00
C GLY A 173 -3.78 4.02 24.44
N GLU A 174 -4.03 4.07 23.13
CA GLU A 174 -5.03 3.26 22.43
C GLU A 174 -4.43 2.52 21.23
N PHE A 175 -5.00 1.35 20.92
CA PHE A 175 -4.56 0.53 19.80
C PHE A 175 -5.25 0.98 18.51
N VAL A 176 -4.55 1.73 17.68
CA VAL A 176 -5.08 2.23 16.40
C VAL A 176 -5.12 1.11 15.37
N THR A 177 -6.30 0.84 14.81
CA THR A 177 -6.52 -0.19 13.80
C THR A 177 -6.61 0.35 12.38
N ARG A 178 -6.94 1.64 12.22
CA ARG A 178 -7.09 2.28 10.90
C ARG A 178 -6.91 3.79 10.96
N GLY A 179 -6.12 4.33 10.03
CA GLY A 179 -6.12 5.74 9.67
C GLY A 179 -7.06 6.01 8.51
N HIS A 180 -7.67 7.20 8.49
CA HIS A 180 -8.34 7.72 7.31
C HIS A 180 -8.20 9.23 7.25
N CYS A 181 -7.39 9.74 6.32
CA CYS A 181 -7.35 11.18 6.05
C CYS A 181 -8.62 11.59 5.29
N LEU A 182 -9.50 12.36 5.93
CA LEU A 182 -10.63 12.97 5.25
C LEU A 182 -10.12 14.16 4.44
N THR A 183 -9.96 13.99 3.13
CA THR A 183 -9.90 15.16 2.25
C THR A 183 -11.29 15.77 2.22
N SER A 184 -11.41 17.07 2.52
CA SER A 184 -12.61 17.81 2.17
C SER A 184 -12.73 17.74 0.65
N SER A 185 -13.60 16.87 0.14
CA SER A 185 -13.95 16.82 -1.27
C SER A 185 -14.57 18.16 -1.63
N GLY A 186 -13.77 19.05 -2.21
CA GLY A 186 -14.27 20.13 -3.03
C GLY A 186 -14.99 19.50 -4.22
N GLU A 187 -16.31 19.69 -4.22
CA GLU A 187 -17.27 19.76 -5.33
C GLU A 187 -17.16 18.70 -6.45
N VAL A 188 -18.24 17.92 -6.58
CA VAL A 188 -18.64 17.13 -7.76
C VAL A 188 -19.00 18.05 -8.91
#